data_AF-A0A2R6DGF5-F1
#
_entry.id   AF-A0A2R6DGF5-F1
#
_cell.length_a   1.000
_cell.length_b   1.000
_cell.length_c   1.000
_cell.angle_alpha   90.00
_cell.angle_beta   90.00
_cell.angle_gamma   90.00
#
_symmetry.space_group_name_H-M   'P 1'
#
loop_
_entity.id
_entity.type
_entity.pdbx_description
1 polymer ?
#
loop_
_entity_poly.entity_id
_entity_poly.type
_entity_poly.pdbx_seq_one_letter_code
_entity_poly.pdbx_strand_id
1 'polypeptide(L)'
;MSRGPAGLLAGSRRRTYSGPAGSLGLPHGAVDHLLAPRQRGEPLTPRWLAAVGGVYLLLGAAYGLVWFLWPVAAFAGFILLTWFHWGQGELYPLLAFADASYLREPGQRALTVLVRGAAPMLVPLVTFPGEYEFVAASLVGLFDPGAADALAPLFEPRARLVVGAVYAVLALVTLGLGSVRATDRRPWRIDAGEVGLLTAFFLAVPPILAIGVYFCAWHSLRHISRTVFLDGRSVALLDRGRISPVLRRFARDAAPLTAAALALLGGLYLVVPETPAGTADLVALYLVLIAVLTLPHVAIVTWLDRAQNVL
;
A
#
# COMPACT_ATOMS: atom_id res chain seq x y z
N MET A 1 16.78 -52.10 -37.93
CA MET A 1 17.42 -52.21 -36.60
C MET A 1 18.02 -50.86 -36.24
N SER A 2 17.22 -49.95 -35.67
CA SER A 2 17.09 -49.67 -34.22
C SER A 2 18.28 -48.91 -33.60
N ARG A 3 18.03 -47.68 -33.15
CA ARG A 3 18.41 -47.16 -31.82
C ARG A 3 17.89 -45.72 -31.69
N GLY A 4 16.94 -45.52 -30.77
CA GLY A 4 16.45 -44.21 -30.37
C GLY A 4 17.38 -43.55 -29.34
N PRO A 5 17.23 -42.25 -29.06
CA PRO A 5 18.00 -41.58 -28.03
C PRO A 5 17.25 -41.61 -26.69
N ALA A 6 17.55 -42.61 -25.88
CA ALA A 6 17.40 -42.53 -24.43
C ALA A 6 18.80 -42.34 -23.84
N GLY A 7 19.07 -41.13 -23.32
CA GLY A 7 20.36 -40.79 -22.74
C GLY A 7 20.32 -39.41 -22.10
N LEU A 8 19.92 -39.34 -20.84
CA LEU A 8 20.82 -39.09 -19.70
C LEU A 8 19.99 -38.64 -18.48
N LEU A 9 20.02 -39.52 -17.48
CA LEU A 9 19.58 -39.25 -16.13
C LEU A 9 20.54 -38.29 -15.42
N ALA A 10 20.01 -37.76 -14.32
CA ALA A 10 20.72 -37.43 -13.08
C ALA A 10 21.39 -36.06 -13.01
N GLY A 11 20.66 -35.11 -12.41
CA GLY A 11 21.21 -33.85 -11.94
C GLY A 11 20.20 -32.89 -11.31
N SER A 12 19.04 -33.34 -10.82
CA SER A 12 18.12 -32.44 -10.10
C SER A 12 18.62 -32.24 -8.66
N ARG A 13 19.55 -31.28 -8.50
CA ARG A 13 19.76 -30.65 -7.19
C ARG A 13 18.43 -30.04 -6.76
N ARG A 14 17.79 -30.65 -5.77
CA ARG A 14 16.72 -30.01 -5.01
C ARG A 14 17.30 -28.74 -4.39
N ARG A 15 17.08 -27.60 -5.04
CA ARG A 15 17.13 -26.31 -4.35
C ARG A 15 15.82 -26.20 -3.62
N THR A 16 15.85 -26.49 -2.33
CA THR A 16 14.89 -25.93 -1.37
C THR A 16 14.93 -24.42 -1.55
N TYR A 17 13.95 -23.89 -2.27
CA TYR A 17 13.73 -22.46 -2.36
C TYR A 17 13.00 -22.06 -1.08
N SER A 18 13.78 -21.72 -0.04
CA SER A 18 13.27 -20.89 1.04
C SER A 18 13.01 -19.51 0.45
N GLY A 19 11.81 -19.33 -0.11
CA GLY A 19 11.32 -18.00 -0.44
C GLY A 19 11.30 -17.15 0.83
N PRO A 20 11.76 -15.89 0.80
CA PRO A 20 11.62 -15.01 1.95
C PRO A 20 10.15 -14.65 2.09
N ALA A 21 9.41 -15.41 2.88
CA ALA A 21 8.02 -15.09 3.25
C ALA A 21 7.92 -13.77 4.06
N GLY A 22 9.04 -13.18 4.47
CA GLY A 22 9.10 -11.93 5.23
C GLY A 22 9.30 -10.65 4.41
N SER A 23 9.34 -10.70 3.07
CA SER A 23 9.73 -9.54 2.25
C SER A 23 8.62 -8.96 1.35
N LEU A 24 7.35 -9.26 1.59
CA LEU A 24 6.29 -8.93 0.61
C LEU A 24 5.51 -7.63 0.89
N GLY A 25 5.60 -7.06 2.10
CA GLY A 25 4.94 -5.78 2.43
C GLY A 25 5.88 -4.58 2.44
N LEU A 26 7.03 -4.71 3.09
CA LEU A 26 7.97 -3.61 3.32
C LEU A 26 8.65 -2.98 2.09
N PRO A 27 8.92 -3.70 0.98
CA PRO A 27 9.77 -3.12 -0.06
C PRO A 27 9.04 -2.35 -1.16
N HIS A 28 7.70 -2.24 -1.16
CA HIS A 28 7.03 -1.63 -2.31
C HIS A 28 7.39 -0.14 -2.49
N GLY A 29 7.44 0.64 -1.41
CA GLY A 29 7.98 2.01 -1.41
C GLY A 29 9.51 2.11 -1.30
N ALA A 30 10.21 0.99 -1.09
CA ALA A 30 11.68 0.99 -0.94
C ALA A 30 12.43 1.23 -2.26
N VAL A 31 11.71 1.43 -3.37
CA VAL A 31 12.25 1.79 -4.68
C VAL A 31 11.92 3.22 -5.10
N ASP A 32 11.40 4.05 -4.19
CA ASP A 32 10.96 5.42 -4.48
C ASP A 32 12.03 6.31 -5.11
N HIS A 33 13.28 6.14 -4.67
CA HIS A 33 14.46 6.82 -5.21
C HIS A 33 14.70 6.54 -6.72
N LEU A 34 14.04 5.53 -7.28
CA LEU A 34 14.15 5.14 -8.68
C LEU A 34 12.95 5.61 -9.52
N LEU A 35 11.86 6.04 -8.92
CA LEU A 35 10.61 6.35 -9.65
C LEU A 35 10.80 7.52 -10.61
N ALA A 36 11.30 8.65 -10.10
CA ALA A 36 11.52 9.84 -10.90
C ALA A 36 12.54 9.67 -12.04
N PRO A 37 13.76 9.13 -11.81
CA PRO A 37 14.70 8.90 -12.89
C PRO A 37 14.16 7.90 -13.92
N ARG A 38 13.50 6.81 -13.50
CA ARG A 38 12.92 5.84 -14.45
C ARG A 38 11.81 6.44 -15.29
N GLN A 39 10.90 7.20 -14.68
CA GLN A 39 9.81 7.88 -15.39
C GLN A 39 10.34 8.87 -16.43
N ARG A 40 11.51 9.49 -16.18
CA ARG A 40 12.14 10.46 -17.09
C ARG A 40 13.13 9.83 -18.08
N GLY A 41 13.41 8.54 -17.98
CA GLY A 41 14.46 7.89 -18.77
C GLY A 41 15.88 8.38 -18.42
N GLU A 42 16.08 8.91 -17.22
CA GLU A 42 17.35 9.45 -16.73
C GLU A 42 18.12 8.39 -15.91
N PRO A 43 19.47 8.45 -15.86
CA PRO A 43 20.24 7.64 -14.93
C PRO A 43 20.00 8.08 -13.47
N LEU A 44 20.14 7.14 -12.54
CA LEU A 44 20.15 7.48 -11.11
C LEU A 44 21.42 8.30 -10.79
N THR A 45 21.22 9.51 -10.25
CA THR A 45 22.31 10.42 -9.88
C THR A 45 22.26 10.76 -8.39
N PRO A 46 23.36 11.26 -7.80
CA PRO A 46 23.35 11.77 -6.42
C PRO A 46 22.31 12.87 -6.19
N ARG A 47 21.97 13.67 -7.21
CA ARG A 47 20.91 14.67 -7.13
C ARG A 47 19.55 14.04 -6.89
N TRP A 48 19.22 12.93 -7.58
CA TRP A 48 17.97 12.21 -7.36
C TRP A 48 17.91 11.60 -5.95
N LEU A 49 19.02 11.01 -5.50
CA LEU A 49 19.14 10.49 -4.13
C LEU A 49 18.96 11.60 -3.08
N ALA A 50 19.59 12.76 -3.28
CA ALA A 50 19.47 13.91 -2.38
C ALA A 50 18.04 14.49 -2.37
N ALA A 51 17.40 14.58 -3.53
CA ALA A 51 16.03 15.07 -3.64
C ALA A 51 15.04 14.16 -2.91
N VAL A 52 15.07 12.85 -3.19
CA VAL A 52 14.19 11.88 -2.54
C VAL A 52 14.52 11.75 -1.06
N GLY A 53 15.80 11.65 -0.71
CA GLY A 53 16.25 11.63 0.68
C GLY A 53 15.83 12.87 1.46
N GLY A 54 15.88 14.05 0.85
CA GLY A 54 15.41 15.31 1.44
C GLY A 54 13.90 15.32 1.67
N VAL A 55 13.10 14.80 0.73
CA VAL A 55 11.64 14.64 0.91
C VAL A 55 11.34 13.69 2.07
N TYR A 56 12.00 12.53 2.14
CA TYR A 56 11.84 11.58 3.23
C TYR A 56 12.25 12.16 4.58
N LEU A 57 13.39 12.84 4.64
CA LEU A 57 13.87 13.46 5.87
C LEU A 57 12.91 14.55 6.35
N LEU A 58 12.50 15.46 5.47
CA LEU A 58 11.65 16.58 5.84
C LEU A 58 10.24 16.13 6.23
N LEU A 59 9.56 15.39 5.35
CA LEU A 59 8.17 14.98 5.60
C LEU A 59 8.09 13.89 6.67
N GLY A 60 9.04 12.94 6.67
CA GLY A 60 9.12 11.91 7.70
C GLY A 60 9.42 12.50 9.08
N ALA A 61 10.41 13.39 9.22
CA ALA A 61 10.70 14.02 10.51
C ALA A 61 9.54 14.92 10.98
N ALA A 62 8.94 15.70 10.08
CA ALA A 62 7.79 16.53 10.42
C ALA A 62 6.61 15.67 10.90
N TYR A 63 6.32 14.57 10.21
CA TYR A 63 5.21 13.71 10.61
C TYR A 63 5.51 12.91 11.88
N GLY A 64 6.75 12.44 12.04
CA GLY A 64 7.23 11.86 13.30
C GLY A 64 7.05 12.83 14.46
N LEU A 65 7.40 14.10 14.31
CA LEU A 65 7.17 15.12 15.34
C LEU A 65 5.68 15.27 15.71
N VAL A 66 4.77 15.19 14.74
CA VAL A 66 3.33 15.22 15.00
C VAL A 66 2.88 14.03 15.85
N TRP A 67 3.48 12.84 15.72
CA TRP A 67 3.20 11.71 16.62
C TRP A 67 3.56 12.01 18.07
N PHE A 68 4.68 12.69 18.33
CA PHE A 68 5.08 13.08 19.69
C PHE A 68 4.24 14.21 20.27
N LEU A 69 3.76 15.14 19.44
CA LEU A 69 3.04 16.33 19.90
C LEU A 69 1.52 16.11 19.96
N TRP A 70 0.96 15.40 18.99
CA TRP A 70 -0.48 15.23 18.79
C TRP A 70 -0.80 13.81 18.26
N PRO A 71 -0.60 12.75 19.05
CA PRO A 71 -0.69 11.37 18.57
C PRO A 71 -2.07 10.99 18.00
N VAL A 72 -3.16 11.56 18.52
CA VAL A 72 -4.52 11.35 17.98
C VAL A 72 -4.65 11.96 16.58
N ALA A 73 -4.14 13.19 16.39
CA ALA A 73 -4.14 13.83 15.08
C ALA A 73 -3.21 13.12 14.09
N ALA A 74 -2.07 12.60 14.58
CA ALA A 74 -1.17 11.77 13.79
C ALA A 74 -1.87 10.48 13.33
N PHE A 75 -2.54 9.77 14.23
CA PHE A 75 -3.31 8.58 13.90
C PHE A 75 -4.42 8.87 12.88
N ALA A 76 -5.22 9.92 13.09
CA ALA A 76 -6.24 10.34 12.12
C ALA A 76 -5.63 10.68 10.74
N GLY A 77 -4.50 11.40 10.75
CA GLY A 77 -3.71 11.69 9.55
C GLY A 77 -3.24 10.41 8.84
N PHE A 78 -2.82 9.38 9.59
CA PHE A 78 -2.39 8.10 9.04
C PHE A 78 -3.53 7.38 8.34
N ILE A 79 -4.72 7.33 8.96
CA ILE A 79 -5.91 6.72 8.36
C ILE A 79 -6.29 7.45 7.07
N LEU A 80 -6.35 8.79 7.08
CA LEU A 80 -6.72 9.59 5.91
C LEU A 80 -5.69 9.46 4.77
N LEU A 81 -4.40 9.50 5.11
CA LEU A 81 -3.32 9.36 4.14
C LEU A 81 -3.32 7.98 3.50
N THR A 82 -3.50 6.93 4.29
CA THR A 82 -3.48 5.55 3.80
C THR A 82 -4.75 5.23 3.01
N TRP A 83 -5.91 5.74 3.43
CA TRP A 83 -7.14 5.72 2.64
C TRP A 83 -6.87 6.31 1.25
N PHE A 84 -6.39 7.55 1.17
CA PHE A 84 -6.08 8.19 -0.10
C PHE A 84 -5.09 7.35 -0.93
N HIS A 85 -3.97 6.96 -0.33
CA HIS A 85 -2.90 6.22 -1.00
C HIS A 85 -3.34 4.89 -1.60
N TRP A 86 -4.11 4.10 -0.83
CA TRP A 86 -4.66 2.85 -1.33
C TRP A 86 -5.64 3.08 -2.47
N GLY A 87 -6.47 4.12 -2.38
CA GLY A 87 -7.31 4.55 -3.49
C GLY A 87 -6.51 4.88 -4.76
N GLN A 88 -5.39 5.60 -4.63
CA GLN A 88 -4.48 5.90 -5.75
C GLN A 88 -3.91 4.61 -6.36
N GLY A 89 -3.47 3.69 -5.50
CA GLY A 89 -2.95 2.38 -5.89
C GLY A 89 -3.93 1.55 -6.71
N GLU A 90 -5.23 1.74 -6.47
CA GLU A 90 -6.29 1.03 -7.19
C GLU A 90 -6.74 1.73 -8.48
N LEU A 91 -6.58 3.05 -8.59
CA LEU A 91 -6.95 3.80 -9.80
C LEU A 91 -6.00 3.50 -10.97
N TYR A 92 -4.69 3.44 -10.73
CA TYR A 92 -3.72 3.24 -11.80
C TYR A 92 -3.95 1.94 -12.60
N PRO A 93 -4.14 0.75 -11.97
CA PRO A 93 -4.42 -0.48 -12.70
C PRO A 93 -5.70 -0.45 -13.54
N LEU A 94 -6.74 0.25 -13.07
CA LEU A 94 -7.97 0.41 -13.84
C LEU A 94 -7.73 1.17 -15.15
N LEU A 95 -6.94 2.24 -15.09
CA LEU A 95 -6.62 3.04 -16.27
C LEU A 95 -5.60 2.34 -17.17
N ALA A 96 -4.53 1.80 -16.59
CA ALA A 96 -3.38 1.30 -17.35
C ALA A 96 -3.55 -0.15 -17.87
N PHE A 97 -4.32 -1.00 -17.18
CA PHE A 97 -4.45 -2.42 -17.53
C PHE A 97 -5.86 -2.85 -17.88
N ALA A 98 -6.87 -2.32 -17.19
CA ALA A 98 -8.26 -2.68 -17.45
C ALA A 98 -8.88 -1.84 -18.57
N ASP A 99 -8.25 -0.73 -18.99
CA ASP A 99 -8.77 0.24 -19.95
C ASP A 99 -10.16 0.77 -19.54
N ALA A 100 -10.27 1.24 -18.29
CA ALA A 100 -11.48 1.79 -17.70
C ALA A 100 -11.86 3.17 -18.30
N SER A 101 -12.20 3.19 -19.59
CA SER A 101 -12.55 4.37 -20.39
C SER A 101 -13.80 5.14 -19.93
N TYR A 102 -14.54 4.59 -18.95
CA TYR A 102 -15.65 5.29 -18.28
C TYR A 102 -15.20 6.28 -17.19
N LEU A 103 -13.91 6.27 -16.79
CA LEU A 103 -13.31 7.19 -15.81
C LEU A 103 -12.70 8.43 -16.50
N ARG A 104 -13.54 9.19 -17.18
CA ARG A 104 -13.13 10.31 -18.05
C ARG A 104 -12.81 11.57 -17.26
N GLU A 105 -13.65 11.88 -16.29
CA GLU A 105 -13.58 13.15 -15.55
C GLU A 105 -12.73 13.02 -14.27
N PRO A 106 -12.00 14.07 -13.86
CA PRO A 106 -11.24 14.09 -12.61
C PRO A 106 -12.10 13.75 -11.39
N GLY A 107 -13.35 14.24 -11.37
CA GLY A 107 -14.29 13.94 -10.29
C GLY A 107 -14.65 12.45 -10.17
N GLN A 108 -14.71 11.72 -11.28
CA GLN A 108 -14.93 10.28 -11.25
C GLN A 108 -13.71 9.54 -10.71
N ARG A 109 -12.51 9.95 -11.13
CA ARG A 109 -11.25 9.37 -10.66
C ARG A 109 -11.08 9.60 -9.16
N ALA A 110 -11.35 10.81 -8.67
CA ALA A 110 -11.34 11.15 -7.26
C ALA A 110 -12.35 10.30 -6.47
N LEU A 111 -13.56 10.11 -7.01
CA LEU A 111 -14.57 9.28 -6.37
C LEU A 111 -14.17 7.79 -6.34
N THR A 112 -13.53 7.27 -7.40
CA THR A 112 -12.96 5.91 -7.43
C THR A 112 -11.86 5.75 -6.39
N VAL A 113 -10.93 6.71 -6.27
CA VAL A 113 -9.89 6.72 -5.22
C VAL A 113 -10.54 6.69 -3.85
N LEU A 114 -11.54 7.55 -3.61
CA LEU A 114 -12.25 7.62 -2.35
C LEU A 114 -12.92 6.27 -2.01
N VAL A 115 -13.69 5.68 -2.91
CA VAL A 115 -14.39 4.41 -2.62
C VAL A 115 -13.42 3.25 -2.44
N ARG A 116 -12.43 3.12 -3.32
CA ARG A 116 -11.53 1.96 -3.29
C ARG A 116 -10.58 1.99 -2.10
N GLY A 117 -10.10 3.18 -1.72
CA GLY A 117 -9.32 3.34 -0.50
C GLY A 117 -10.13 3.23 0.79
N ALA A 118 -11.45 3.45 0.72
CA ALA A 118 -12.33 3.37 1.88
C ALA A 118 -12.55 1.94 2.37
N ALA A 119 -12.62 0.95 1.46
CA ALA A 119 -12.89 -0.44 1.81
C ALA A 119 -11.98 -0.97 2.93
N PRO A 120 -10.63 -0.92 2.82
CA PRO A 120 -9.73 -1.41 3.86
C PRO A 120 -9.69 -0.53 5.12
N MET A 121 -10.21 0.70 5.10
CA MET A 121 -10.13 1.65 6.21
C MET A 121 -11.44 1.76 7.01
N LEU A 122 -12.58 1.82 6.32
CA LEU A 122 -13.89 2.05 6.92
C LEU A 122 -14.63 0.77 7.23
N VAL A 123 -14.50 -0.27 6.39
CA VAL A 123 -15.25 -1.52 6.60
C VAL A 123 -14.83 -2.17 7.93
N PRO A 124 -13.53 -2.31 8.25
CA PRO A 124 -13.08 -2.79 9.56
C PRO A 124 -13.63 -2.01 10.76
N LEU A 125 -13.76 -0.68 10.67
CA LEU A 125 -14.32 0.16 11.73
C LEU A 125 -15.79 -0.21 12.02
N VAL A 126 -16.53 -0.63 10.99
CA VAL A 126 -17.94 -1.00 11.12
C VAL A 126 -18.10 -2.42 11.70
N THR A 127 -17.37 -3.40 11.16
CA THR A 127 -17.55 -4.83 11.47
C THR A 127 -16.70 -5.36 12.62
N PHE A 128 -15.52 -4.78 12.85
CA PHE A 128 -14.57 -5.20 13.89
C PHE A 128 -14.14 -4.00 14.75
N PRO A 129 -15.09 -3.26 15.36
CA PRO A 129 -14.79 -2.01 16.07
C PRO A 129 -13.80 -2.21 17.23
N GLY A 130 -13.90 -3.30 17.98
CA GLY A 130 -12.99 -3.56 19.10
C GLY A 130 -11.55 -3.84 18.67
N GLU A 131 -11.33 -4.53 17.54
CA GLU A 131 -9.98 -4.72 17.00
C GLU A 131 -9.40 -3.42 16.44
N TYR A 132 -10.25 -2.61 15.80
CA TYR A 132 -9.84 -1.30 15.30
C TYR A 132 -9.47 -0.35 16.44
N GLU A 133 -10.28 -0.31 17.49
CA GLU A 133 -10.05 0.47 18.71
C GLU A 133 -8.78 0.01 19.42
N PHE A 134 -8.57 -1.30 19.54
CA PHE A 134 -7.34 -1.87 20.07
C PHE A 134 -6.11 -1.36 19.31
N VAL A 135 -6.12 -1.45 17.97
CA VAL A 135 -4.99 -0.95 17.15
C VAL A 135 -4.81 0.56 17.36
N ALA A 136 -5.88 1.36 17.33
CA ALA A 136 -5.81 2.79 17.54
C ALA A 136 -5.21 3.15 18.90
N ALA A 137 -5.69 2.50 19.96
CA ALA A 137 -5.20 2.69 21.32
C ALA A 137 -3.73 2.24 21.46
N SER A 138 -3.34 1.12 20.85
CA SER A 138 -1.93 0.68 20.86
C SER A 138 -1.00 1.66 20.16
N LEU A 139 -1.40 2.25 19.02
CA LEU A 139 -0.56 3.21 18.29
C LEU A 139 -0.44 4.54 19.04
N VAL A 140 -1.57 5.09 19.50
CA VAL A 140 -1.62 6.37 20.22
C VAL A 140 -0.95 6.23 21.59
N GLY A 141 -1.19 5.11 22.27
CA GLY A 141 -0.68 4.82 23.61
C GLY A 141 0.84 4.72 23.71
N LEU A 142 1.55 4.46 22.60
CA LEU A 142 3.02 4.53 22.57
C LEU A 142 3.55 5.93 22.90
N PHE A 143 2.74 6.97 22.66
CA PHE A 143 3.10 8.37 22.85
C PHE A 143 2.33 9.04 23.99
N ASP A 144 1.05 8.69 24.17
CA ASP A 144 0.20 9.16 25.26
C ASP A 144 -0.88 8.10 25.59
N PRO A 145 -0.77 7.38 26.73
CA PRO A 145 -1.71 6.34 27.13
C PRO A 145 -3.17 6.80 27.28
N GLY A 146 -3.40 8.08 27.62
CA GLY A 146 -4.75 8.62 27.84
C GLY A 146 -5.39 9.25 26.60
N ALA A 147 -4.59 9.55 25.57
CA ALA A 147 -5.09 10.30 24.42
C ALA A 147 -6.07 9.51 23.54
N ALA A 148 -6.05 8.18 23.60
CA ALA A 148 -6.91 7.32 22.79
C ALA A 148 -8.41 7.52 23.10
N ASP A 149 -8.76 7.97 24.31
CA ASP A 149 -10.15 8.26 24.71
C ASP A 149 -10.82 9.29 23.80
N ALA A 150 -10.05 10.18 23.17
CA ALA A 150 -10.54 11.14 22.19
C ALA A 150 -11.17 10.47 20.94
N LEU A 151 -10.85 9.20 20.67
CA LEU A 151 -11.39 8.42 19.56
C LEU A 151 -12.68 7.66 19.91
N ALA A 152 -13.06 7.57 21.19
CA ALA A 152 -14.23 6.81 21.63
C ALA A 152 -15.53 7.12 20.85
N PRO A 153 -15.84 8.40 20.50
CA PRO A 153 -17.05 8.71 19.72
C PRO A 153 -17.12 8.02 18.34
N LEU A 154 -15.97 7.68 17.74
CA LEU A 154 -15.90 7.01 16.43
C LEU A 154 -16.42 5.56 16.48
N PHE A 155 -16.33 4.92 17.66
CA PHE A 155 -16.71 3.53 17.86
C PHE A 155 -18.17 3.36 18.30
N GLU A 156 -18.88 4.46 18.56
CA GLU A 156 -20.31 4.43 18.87
C GLU A 156 -21.12 3.77 17.73
N PRO A 157 -22.15 2.97 18.06
CA PRO A 157 -22.98 2.30 17.05
C PRO A 157 -23.55 3.25 15.99
N ARG A 158 -23.96 4.46 16.40
CA ARG A 158 -24.53 5.46 15.49
C ARG A 158 -23.48 5.99 14.50
N ALA A 159 -22.28 6.33 14.98
CA ALA A 159 -21.18 6.78 14.13
C ALA A 159 -20.82 5.71 13.09
N ARG A 160 -20.69 4.45 13.54
CA ARG A 160 -20.39 3.31 12.66
C ARG A 160 -21.47 3.05 11.62
N LEU A 161 -22.74 3.16 11.99
CA LEU A 161 -23.85 3.04 11.04
C LEU A 161 -23.79 4.12 9.95
N VAL A 162 -23.48 5.37 10.33
CA VAL A 162 -23.30 6.46 9.37
C VAL A 162 -22.11 6.18 8.45
N VAL A 163 -20.96 5.76 8.98
CA VAL A 163 -19.78 5.38 8.19
C VAL A 163 -20.11 4.28 7.18
N GLY A 164 -20.77 3.21 7.63
CA GLY A 164 -21.18 2.10 6.75
C GLY A 164 -22.16 2.53 5.66
N ALA A 165 -23.15 3.37 6.01
CA ALA A 165 -24.11 3.90 5.04
C ALA A 165 -23.44 4.82 4.01
N VAL A 166 -22.54 5.71 4.44
CA VAL A 166 -21.77 6.59 3.55
C VAL A 166 -20.92 5.77 2.60
N TYR A 167 -20.18 4.76 3.10
CA TYR A 167 -19.40 3.87 2.25
C TYR A 167 -20.27 3.15 1.21
N ALA A 168 -21.39 2.57 1.63
CA ALA A 168 -22.29 1.85 0.73
C ALA A 168 -22.88 2.78 -0.35
N VAL A 169 -23.33 3.98 0.01
CA VAL A 169 -23.85 4.97 -0.93
C VAL A 169 -22.77 5.40 -1.92
N LEU A 170 -21.56 5.74 -1.44
CA LEU A 170 -20.47 6.14 -2.32
C LEU A 170 -20.10 5.01 -3.28
N ALA A 171 -20.00 3.77 -2.81
CA ALA A 171 -19.71 2.61 -3.66
C ALA A 171 -20.76 2.42 -4.75
N LEU A 172 -22.05 2.47 -4.38
CA LEU A 172 -23.16 2.35 -5.32
C LEU A 172 -23.20 3.48 -6.35
N VAL A 173 -22.95 4.73 -5.92
CA VAL A 173 -22.90 5.89 -6.82
C VAL A 173 -21.74 5.75 -7.80
N THR A 174 -20.54 5.38 -7.33
CA THR A 174 -19.35 5.20 -8.18
C THR A 174 -19.58 4.13 -9.23
N LEU A 175 -20.03 2.95 -8.81
CA LEU A 175 -20.30 1.84 -9.72
C LEU A 175 -21.48 2.13 -10.64
N GLY A 176 -22.53 2.80 -10.16
CA GLY A 176 -23.68 3.23 -10.94
C GLY A 176 -23.29 4.21 -12.05
N LEU A 177 -22.55 5.27 -11.70
CA LEU A 177 -22.00 6.23 -12.67
C LEU A 177 -21.08 5.55 -13.70
N GLY A 178 -20.24 4.61 -13.25
CA GLY A 178 -19.43 3.79 -14.14
C GLY A 178 -20.27 2.96 -15.11
N SER A 179 -21.35 2.33 -14.62
CA SER A 179 -22.21 1.46 -15.42
C SER A 179 -22.97 2.19 -16.53
N VAL A 180 -23.39 3.43 -16.27
CA VAL A 180 -24.12 4.27 -17.23
C VAL A 180 -23.18 4.80 -18.32
N ARG A 181 -21.90 5.03 -17.97
CA ARG A 181 -20.89 5.58 -18.89
C ARG A 181 -20.06 4.52 -19.61
N ALA A 182 -20.09 3.28 -19.14
CA ALA A 182 -19.36 2.17 -19.72
C ALA A 182 -19.95 1.76 -21.08
N THR A 183 -19.19 2.00 -22.14
CA THR A 183 -19.46 1.49 -23.49
C THR A 183 -19.07 0.01 -23.61
N ASP A 184 -17.91 -0.36 -23.08
CA ASP A 184 -17.54 -1.75 -22.80
C ASP A 184 -17.79 -2.07 -21.33
N ARG A 185 -18.54 -3.15 -21.07
CA ARG A 185 -18.87 -3.61 -19.72
C ARG A 185 -17.76 -4.42 -19.08
N ARG A 186 -16.75 -4.89 -19.81
CA ARG A 186 -15.67 -5.71 -19.25
C ARG A 186 -14.84 -4.95 -18.20
N PRO A 187 -14.30 -3.74 -18.44
CA PRO A 187 -13.54 -3.00 -17.44
C PRO A 187 -14.39 -2.67 -16.20
N TRP A 188 -15.65 -2.27 -16.43
CA TRP A 188 -16.60 -1.99 -15.34
C TRP A 188 -16.92 -3.23 -14.50
N ARG A 189 -17.08 -4.42 -15.11
CA ARG A 189 -17.31 -5.68 -14.38
C ARG A 189 -16.11 -6.08 -13.54
N ILE A 190 -14.89 -5.82 -14.02
CA ILE A 190 -13.66 -6.02 -13.24
C ILE A 190 -13.68 -5.06 -12.04
N ASP A 191 -13.99 -3.78 -12.27
CA ASP A 191 -14.04 -2.80 -11.18
C ASP A 191 -15.06 -3.16 -10.11
N ALA A 192 -16.31 -3.43 -10.52
CA ALA A 192 -17.39 -3.85 -9.62
C ALA A 192 -17.06 -5.17 -8.89
N GLY A 193 -16.42 -6.12 -9.58
CA GLY A 193 -15.97 -7.37 -9.01
C GLY A 193 -14.90 -7.18 -7.93
N GLU A 194 -13.91 -6.33 -8.19
CA GLU A 194 -12.86 -5.99 -7.22
C GLU A 194 -13.43 -5.24 -6.00
N VAL A 195 -14.30 -4.25 -6.21
CA VAL A 195 -14.97 -3.52 -5.10
C VAL A 195 -15.80 -4.48 -4.26
N GLY A 196 -16.59 -5.36 -4.89
CA GLY A 196 -17.38 -6.37 -4.18
C GLY A 196 -16.52 -7.38 -3.43
N LEU A 197 -15.46 -7.89 -4.06
CA LEU A 197 -14.52 -8.83 -3.46
C LEU A 197 -13.82 -8.22 -2.23
N LEU A 198 -13.25 -7.02 -2.36
CA LEU A 198 -12.54 -6.36 -1.27
C LEU A 198 -13.50 -6.00 -0.13
N THR A 199 -14.70 -5.50 -0.45
CA THR A 199 -15.73 -5.24 0.57
C THR A 199 -16.06 -6.52 1.34
N ALA A 200 -16.38 -7.61 0.63
CA ALA A 200 -16.69 -8.89 1.26
C ALA A 200 -15.53 -9.43 2.11
N PHE A 201 -14.30 -9.28 1.63
CA PHE A 201 -13.10 -9.67 2.35
C PHE A 201 -12.95 -8.89 3.68
N PHE A 202 -13.07 -7.56 3.66
CA PHE A 202 -12.97 -6.74 4.89
C PHE A 202 -14.18 -6.87 5.81
N LEU A 203 -15.34 -7.29 5.32
CA LEU A 203 -16.48 -7.65 6.16
C LEU A 203 -16.24 -8.95 6.93
N ALA A 204 -15.46 -9.89 6.40
CA ALA A 204 -15.35 -11.25 6.92
C ALA A 204 -14.04 -11.54 7.68
N VAL A 205 -12.96 -10.81 7.40
CA VAL A 205 -11.62 -11.13 7.92
C VAL A 205 -11.20 -10.12 9.01
N PRO A 206 -10.68 -10.59 10.16
CA PRO A 206 -10.17 -9.72 11.22
C PRO A 206 -9.16 -8.67 10.70
N PRO A 207 -9.23 -7.40 11.13
CA PRO A 207 -8.56 -6.29 10.44
C PRO A 207 -7.04 -6.43 10.35
N ILE A 208 -6.37 -6.91 11.40
CA ILE A 208 -4.90 -7.06 11.38
C ILE A 208 -4.48 -8.02 10.25
N LEU A 209 -5.17 -9.16 10.15
CA LEU A 209 -4.92 -10.13 9.08
C LEU A 209 -5.35 -9.58 7.72
N ALA A 210 -6.54 -8.98 7.64
CA ALA A 210 -7.09 -8.45 6.40
C ALA A 210 -6.17 -7.38 5.78
N ILE A 211 -5.72 -6.43 6.60
CA ILE A 211 -4.80 -5.37 6.19
C ILE A 211 -3.43 -5.95 5.82
N GLY A 212 -2.89 -6.90 6.59
CA GLY A 212 -1.62 -7.54 6.26
C GLY A 212 -1.65 -8.25 4.89
N VAL A 213 -2.73 -9.00 4.62
CA VAL A 213 -2.93 -9.70 3.34
C VAL A 213 -3.17 -8.70 2.21
N TYR A 214 -4.07 -7.73 2.39
CA TYR A 214 -4.34 -6.69 1.38
C TYR A 214 -3.07 -5.92 1.04
N PHE A 215 -2.32 -5.48 2.05
CA PHE A 215 -1.09 -4.74 1.87
C PHE A 215 -0.05 -5.54 1.09
N CYS A 216 0.22 -6.79 1.46
CA CYS A 216 1.27 -7.60 0.84
C CYS A 216 0.85 -8.15 -0.54
N ALA A 217 -0.36 -8.70 -0.65
CA ALA A 217 -0.78 -9.50 -1.80
C ALA A 217 -1.58 -8.70 -2.83
N TRP A 218 -2.17 -7.56 -2.45
CA TRP A 218 -2.99 -6.73 -3.34
C TRP A 218 -2.29 -5.41 -3.67
N HIS A 219 -2.14 -4.54 -2.67
CA HIS A 219 -1.61 -3.18 -2.86
C HIS A 219 -0.14 -3.20 -3.28
N SER A 220 0.72 -3.89 -2.52
CA SER A 220 2.15 -3.96 -2.81
C SER A 220 2.40 -4.60 -4.16
N LEU A 221 1.67 -5.66 -4.53
CA LEU A 221 1.85 -6.32 -5.83
C LEU A 221 1.52 -5.38 -6.98
N ARG A 222 0.40 -4.65 -6.93
CA ARG A 222 0.01 -3.66 -7.96
C ARG A 222 1.02 -2.52 -8.06
N HIS A 223 1.52 -2.04 -6.93
CA HIS A 223 2.55 -1.01 -6.88
C HIS A 223 3.88 -1.53 -7.48
N ILE A 224 4.33 -2.72 -7.07
CA ILE A 224 5.53 -3.35 -7.62
C ILE A 224 5.39 -3.55 -9.13
N SER A 225 4.25 -4.02 -9.62
CA SER A 225 3.99 -4.14 -11.05
C SER A 225 4.17 -2.79 -11.75
N ARG A 226 3.56 -1.71 -11.25
CA ARG A 226 3.74 -0.35 -11.79
C ARG A 226 5.20 0.08 -11.84
N THR A 227 5.96 -0.13 -10.77
CA THR A 227 7.38 0.27 -10.73
C THR A 227 8.28 -0.58 -11.63
N VAL A 228 7.93 -1.85 -11.83
CA VAL A 228 8.59 -2.75 -12.79
C VAL A 228 8.37 -2.30 -14.24
N PHE A 229 7.17 -1.83 -14.58
CA PHE A 229 6.86 -1.30 -15.91
C PHE A 229 7.57 0.04 -16.22
N LEU A 230 8.10 0.74 -15.21
CA LEU A 230 8.97 1.91 -15.41
C LEU A 230 10.41 1.55 -15.80
N ASP A 231 10.85 0.31 -15.57
CA ASP A 231 12.22 -0.13 -15.87
C ASP A 231 12.26 -0.94 -17.16
N GLY A 232 12.69 -0.32 -18.26
CA GLY A 232 12.75 -0.97 -19.58
C GLY A 232 13.57 -2.27 -19.60
N ARG A 233 14.57 -2.41 -18.72
CA ARG A 233 15.31 -3.68 -18.57
C ARG A 233 14.47 -4.79 -17.95
N SER A 234 13.61 -4.46 -16.99
CA SER A 234 12.67 -5.42 -16.39
C SER A 234 11.57 -5.81 -17.36
N VAL A 235 11.04 -4.85 -18.14
CA VAL A 235 10.09 -5.13 -19.23
C VAL A 235 10.69 -6.11 -20.25
N ALA A 236 11.92 -5.85 -20.74
CA ALA A 236 12.59 -6.74 -21.69
C ALA A 236 12.87 -8.16 -21.13
N LEU A 237 12.96 -8.32 -19.80
CA LEU A 237 13.07 -9.63 -19.16
C LEU A 237 11.72 -10.34 -19.06
N LEU A 238 10.64 -9.59 -18.79
CA LEU A 238 9.27 -10.11 -18.77
C LEU A 238 8.83 -10.57 -20.16
N ASP A 239 9.17 -9.83 -21.23
CA ASP A 239 8.89 -10.21 -22.62
C ASP A 239 9.53 -11.55 -23.00
N ARG A 240 10.61 -11.93 -22.31
CA ARG A 240 11.31 -13.21 -22.47
C ARG A 240 10.83 -14.28 -21.49
N GLY A 241 9.74 -14.04 -20.75
CA GLY A 241 9.18 -14.94 -19.74
C GLY A 241 10.04 -15.09 -18.47
N ARG A 242 10.99 -14.18 -18.21
CA ARG A 242 11.97 -14.33 -17.11
C ARG A 242 11.57 -13.55 -15.85
N ILE A 243 10.69 -14.12 -15.04
CA ILE A 243 10.19 -13.50 -13.80
C ILE A 243 11.26 -13.45 -12.69
N SER A 244 11.98 -14.55 -12.45
CA SER A 244 12.95 -14.62 -11.33
C SER A 244 14.05 -13.54 -11.37
N PRO A 245 14.66 -13.22 -12.53
CA PRO A 245 15.60 -12.09 -12.63
C PRO A 245 14.98 -10.72 -12.32
N VAL A 246 13.71 -10.51 -12.64
CA VAL A 246 12.97 -9.27 -12.34
C VAL A 246 12.78 -9.13 -10.83
N LEU A 247 12.32 -10.20 -10.17
CA LEU A 247 12.15 -10.20 -8.71
C LEU A 247 13.48 -9.97 -7.97
N ARG A 248 14.57 -10.62 -8.42
CA ARG A 248 15.90 -10.42 -7.82
C ARG A 248 16.38 -8.98 -7.99
N ARG A 249 16.09 -8.37 -9.14
CA ARG A 249 16.44 -6.97 -9.41
C ARG A 249 15.65 -6.03 -8.51
N PHE A 250 14.33 -6.21 -8.42
CA PHE A 250 13.48 -5.44 -7.52
C PHE A 250 13.96 -5.55 -6.07
N ALA A 251 14.26 -6.76 -5.60
CA ALA A 251 14.78 -6.98 -4.25
C ALA A 251 16.12 -6.27 -4.01
N ARG A 252 17.03 -6.26 -5.00
CA ARG A 252 18.30 -5.53 -4.92
C ARG A 252 18.08 -4.02 -4.86
N ASP A 253 17.16 -3.51 -5.66
CA ASP A 253 16.81 -2.08 -5.70
C ASP A 253 16.17 -1.62 -4.39
N ALA A 254 15.33 -2.47 -3.78
CA ALA A 254 14.65 -2.20 -2.51
C ALA A 254 15.52 -2.38 -1.26
N ALA A 255 16.56 -3.23 -1.32
CA ALA A 255 17.34 -3.61 -0.15
C ALA A 255 17.94 -2.43 0.65
N PRO A 256 18.53 -1.38 0.03
CA PRO A 256 19.15 -0.29 0.80
C PRO A 256 18.14 0.49 1.63
N LEU A 257 17.00 0.88 1.04
CA LEU A 257 15.96 1.61 1.78
C LEU A 257 15.20 0.70 2.75
N THR A 258 15.11 -0.60 2.48
CA THR A 258 14.58 -1.57 3.46
C THR A 258 15.50 -1.64 4.69
N ALA A 259 16.82 -1.70 4.50
CA ALA A 259 17.77 -1.67 5.61
C ALA A 259 17.71 -0.35 6.38
N ALA A 260 17.57 0.78 5.67
CA ALA A 260 17.37 2.09 6.31
C ALA A 260 16.08 2.14 7.13
N ALA A 261 14.96 1.60 6.62
CA ALA A 261 13.71 1.51 7.36
C ALA A 261 13.84 0.64 8.62
N LEU A 262 14.56 -0.49 8.56
CA LEU A 262 14.84 -1.32 9.74
C LEU A 262 15.70 -0.58 10.77
N ALA A 263 16.70 0.20 10.32
CA ALA A 263 17.48 1.05 11.21
C ALA A 263 16.62 2.14 11.87
N LEU A 264 15.70 2.75 11.11
CA LEU A 264 14.72 3.71 11.64
C LEU A 264 13.75 3.06 12.63
N LEU A 265 13.35 1.80 12.42
CA LEU A 265 12.54 1.05 13.40
C LEU A 265 13.29 0.90 14.73
N GLY A 266 14.57 0.51 14.66
CA GLY A 266 15.43 0.42 15.85
C GLY A 266 15.63 1.78 16.51
N GLY A 267 15.77 2.86 15.74
CA GLY A 267 15.83 4.22 16.26
C GLY A 267 14.53 4.63 16.95
N LEU A 268 13.38 4.37 16.33
CA LEU A 268 12.05 4.67 16.87
C LEU A 268 11.81 3.92 18.18
N TYR A 269 12.19 2.65 18.26
CA TYR A 269 12.12 1.83 19.48
C TYR A 269 12.82 2.49 20.67
N LEU A 270 13.92 3.22 20.44
CA LEU A 270 14.71 3.86 21.50
C LEU A 270 14.17 5.21 21.95
N VAL A 271 13.27 5.84 21.16
CA VAL A 271 12.81 7.21 21.42
C VAL A 271 11.32 7.31 21.76
N VAL A 272 10.52 6.26 21.53
CA VAL A 272 9.13 6.25 21.96
C VAL A 272 9.03 6.35 23.49
N PRO A 273 8.09 7.16 24.03
CA PRO A 273 7.94 7.33 25.47
C PRO A 273 7.67 6.02 26.22
N GLU A 274 6.73 5.22 25.71
CA GLU A 274 6.39 3.94 26.30
C GLU A 274 7.25 2.82 25.72
N THR A 275 7.96 2.09 26.58
CA THR A 275 8.81 0.98 26.15
C THR A 275 7.95 -0.19 25.67
N PRO A 276 8.08 -0.62 24.39
CA PRO A 276 7.32 -1.75 23.88
C PRO A 276 7.67 -3.04 24.63
N ALA A 277 6.69 -3.70 25.25
CA ALA A 277 6.93 -4.87 26.11
C ALA A 277 6.30 -6.16 25.55
N GLY A 278 5.48 -6.07 24.50
CA GLY A 278 4.81 -7.22 23.88
C GLY A 278 4.76 -7.18 22.35
N THR A 279 4.25 -8.26 21.75
CA THR A 279 4.09 -8.37 20.30
C THR A 279 3.17 -7.27 19.75
N ALA A 280 2.10 -6.91 20.49
CA ALA A 280 1.18 -5.85 20.08
C ALA A 280 1.88 -4.50 19.98
N ASP A 281 2.69 -4.13 20.98
CA ASP A 281 3.43 -2.87 21.00
C ASP A 281 4.49 -2.82 19.90
N LEU A 282 5.14 -3.95 19.59
CA LEU A 282 6.07 -4.05 18.46
C LEU A 282 5.36 -3.88 17.12
N VAL A 283 4.15 -4.43 16.98
CA VAL A 283 3.30 -4.21 15.79
C VAL A 283 2.86 -2.75 15.71
N ALA A 284 2.48 -2.14 16.83
CA ALA A 284 2.11 -0.73 16.89
C ALA A 284 3.28 0.18 16.49
N LEU A 285 4.47 -0.06 17.04
CA LEU A 285 5.70 0.65 16.71
C LEU A 285 6.03 0.54 15.22
N TYR A 286 5.90 -0.68 14.69
CA TYR A 286 6.05 -0.95 13.26
C TYR A 286 5.03 -0.18 12.41
N LEU A 287 3.77 -0.12 12.82
CA LEU A 287 2.72 0.64 12.13
C LEU A 287 2.94 2.16 12.21
N VAL A 288 3.46 2.68 13.33
CA VAL A 288 3.87 4.08 13.44
C VAL A 288 5.01 4.41 12.49
N LEU A 289 6.03 3.53 12.39
CA LEU A 289 7.08 3.70 11.39
C LEU A 289 6.50 3.70 9.98
N ILE A 290 5.61 2.76 9.65
CA ILE A 290 4.93 2.75 8.36
C ILE A 290 4.19 4.08 8.14
N ALA A 291 3.44 4.57 9.13
CA ALA A 291 2.73 5.83 9.04
C ALA A 291 3.69 6.97 8.67
N VAL A 292 4.79 7.12 9.42
CA VAL A 292 5.81 8.14 9.18
C VAL A 292 6.40 8.05 7.77
N LEU A 293 6.69 6.83 7.28
CA LEU A 293 7.24 6.60 5.94
C LEU A 293 6.18 6.74 4.83
N THR A 294 4.90 6.62 5.15
CA THR A 294 3.80 6.71 4.17
C THR A 294 3.69 8.12 3.62
N LEU A 295 3.88 9.17 4.42
CA LEU A 295 3.74 10.55 3.95
C LEU A 295 4.73 10.91 2.82
N PRO A 296 6.05 10.74 2.97
CA PRO A 296 6.98 10.98 1.88
C PRO A 296 6.75 10.03 0.69
N HIS A 297 6.38 8.77 0.94
CA HIS A 297 6.04 7.83 -0.14
C HIS A 297 4.86 8.33 -0.98
N VAL A 298 3.77 8.73 -0.33
CA VAL A 298 2.59 9.30 -1.00
C VAL A 298 2.93 10.56 -1.77
N ALA A 299 3.81 11.42 -1.25
CA ALA A 299 4.24 12.61 -1.98
C ALA A 299 4.92 12.24 -3.31
N ILE A 300 5.79 11.24 -3.32
CA ILE A 300 6.49 10.76 -4.52
C ILE A 300 5.53 10.05 -5.48
N VAL A 301 4.64 9.20 -4.97
CA VAL A 301 3.64 8.51 -5.79
C VAL A 301 2.64 9.48 -6.40
N THR A 302 2.23 10.52 -5.66
CA THR A 302 1.33 11.55 -6.19
C THR A 302 2.03 12.40 -7.26
N TRP A 303 3.33 12.67 -7.11
CA TRP A 303 4.12 13.28 -8.18
C TRP A 303 4.14 12.38 -9.42
N LEU A 304 4.32 11.06 -9.25
CA LEU A 304 4.31 10.10 -10.35
C LEU A 304 2.94 10.02 -11.03
N ASP A 305 1.85 10.03 -10.26
CA ASP A 305 0.48 10.04 -10.77
C ASP A 305 0.25 11.25 -11.69
N ARG A 306 0.68 12.44 -11.27
CA ARG A 306 0.59 13.65 -12.11
C ARG A 306 1.46 13.56 -13.35
N ALA A 307 2.68 13.04 -13.23
CA ALA A 307 3.57 12.83 -14.38
C ALA A 307 3.01 11.83 -15.40
N GLN A 308 2.10 10.93 -14.97
CA GLN A 308 1.44 9.93 -15.81
C GLN A 308 -0.01 10.29 -16.17
N ASN A 309 -0.50 11.48 -15.79
CA ASN A 309 -1.89 11.93 -15.99
C ASN A 309 -2.95 10.96 -15.40
N VAL A 310 -2.61 10.31 -14.28
CA VAL A 310 -3.53 9.44 -13.52
C VAL A 310 -4.47 10.29 -12.66
N LEU A 311 -3.88 11.17 -11.84
CA LEU A 311 -4.55 12.16 -10.99
C LEU A 311 -4.42 13.58 -11.55
#